data_AF-A0A1I4FVL7-F1
#
_entry.id   AF-A0A1I4FVL7-F1
#
_cell.length_a   1.000
_cell.length_b   1.000
_cell.length_c   1.000
_cell.angle_alpha   90.00
_cell.angle_beta   90.00
_cell.angle_gamma   90.00
#
_symmetry.space_group_name_H-M   'P 1'
#
loop_
_entity.id
_entity.type
_entity.pdbx_description
1 polymer ?
#
loop_
_entity_poly.entity_id
_entity_poly.type
_entity_poly.pdbx_seq_one_letter_code
_entity_poly.pdbx_strand_id
1 'polypeptide(L)'
;MEDFIKTSFPEIADVYLNYKYDVQRWDVIRYLILYKMGGMYVDFDYECFAPFDDYLNNNGKCFFAMEPVEHCQGFENGIYFNNALMMSPPCHPFIEHIITYLKTTPFIYTGNKFQDVLSSTGPKMLTSLYSKYENKTIINFFPAERVSPWLPEDVRHYVYHEGDIVKLEKKLEKAMAIHYFFGSWV
;
A
#
# COMPACT_ATOMS: atom_id res chain seq x y z
N MET A 1 11.43 14.07 -8.73
CA MET A 1 11.11 13.54 -7.39
C MET A 1 11.97 14.14 -6.30
N GLU A 2 13.30 14.21 -6.47
CA GLU A 2 14.18 14.85 -5.47
C GLU A 2 13.81 16.31 -5.17
N ASP A 3 13.52 17.13 -6.19
CA ASP A 3 13.14 18.53 -5.97
C ASP A 3 11.87 18.65 -5.14
N PHE A 4 10.88 17.78 -5.37
CA PHE A 4 9.66 17.73 -4.56
C PHE A 4 10.00 17.46 -3.09
N ILE A 5 10.87 16.49 -2.82
CA ILE A 5 11.27 16.14 -1.45
C ILE A 5 12.08 17.28 -0.83
N LYS A 6 13.13 17.77 -1.49
CA LYS A 6 13.99 18.85 -0.98
C LYS A 6 13.23 20.14 -0.70
N THR A 7 12.19 20.44 -1.47
CA THR A 7 11.36 21.65 -1.29
C THR A 7 10.20 21.46 -0.32
N SER A 8 9.60 20.26 -0.26
CA SER A 8 8.37 20.02 0.49
C SER A 8 8.60 19.35 1.84
N PHE A 9 9.64 18.52 1.92
CA PHE A 9 9.98 17.66 3.05
C PHE A 9 11.51 17.58 3.23
N PRO A 10 12.23 18.71 3.36
CA PRO A 10 13.69 18.69 3.51
C PRO A 10 14.17 17.81 4.67
N GLU A 11 13.36 17.66 5.72
CA GLU A 11 13.66 16.92 6.93
C GLU A 11 13.67 15.39 6.77
N ILE A 12 13.15 14.84 5.67
CA ILE A 12 13.26 13.41 5.34
C ILE A 12 14.19 13.15 4.16
N ALA A 13 14.73 14.20 3.52
CA ALA A 13 15.50 14.06 2.27
C ALA A 13 16.72 13.13 2.43
N ASP A 14 17.47 13.27 3.51
CA ASP A 14 18.64 12.42 3.77
C ASP A 14 18.23 10.96 4.00
N VAL A 15 17.16 10.71 4.76
CA VAL A 15 16.64 9.36 4.98
C VAL A 15 16.20 8.74 3.64
N TYR A 16 15.47 9.50 2.84
CA TYR A 16 14.98 9.08 1.53
C TYR A 16 16.12 8.68 0.58
N LEU A 17 17.16 9.51 0.48
CA LEU A 17 18.29 9.27 -0.43
C LEU A 17 19.15 8.08 0.01
N ASN A 18 19.14 7.75 1.31
CA ASN A 18 19.96 6.67 1.88
C ASN A 18 19.28 5.29 1.91
N TYR A 19 18.03 5.15 1.43
CA TYR A 19 17.45 3.82 1.26
C TYR A 19 18.27 2.94 0.31
N LYS A 20 18.38 1.64 0.61
CA LYS A 20 19.21 0.72 -0.19
C LYS A 20 18.56 0.37 -1.53
N TYR A 21 17.25 0.22 -1.56
CA TYR A 21 16.50 -0.23 -2.74
C TYR A 21 15.58 0.87 -3.27
N ASP A 22 15.45 0.99 -4.60
CA ASP A 22 14.57 1.99 -5.24
C ASP A 22 13.11 1.86 -4.82
N VAL A 23 12.61 0.64 -4.65
CA VAL A 23 11.23 0.40 -4.20
C VAL A 23 10.94 1.04 -2.84
N GLN A 24 11.93 1.13 -1.93
CA GLN A 24 11.75 1.82 -0.65
C GLN A 24 11.56 3.33 -0.86
N ARG A 25 12.31 3.93 -1.80
CA ARG A 25 12.10 5.32 -2.20
C ARG A 25 10.72 5.51 -2.82
N TRP A 26 10.25 4.58 -3.65
CA TRP A 26 8.92 4.64 -4.25
C TRP A 26 7.80 4.49 -3.21
N ASP A 27 8.00 3.69 -2.17
CA ASP A 27 7.11 3.58 -1.01
C ASP A 27 7.06 4.88 -0.20
N VAL A 28 8.22 5.49 0.07
CA VAL A 28 8.24 6.74 0.86
C VAL A 28 7.59 7.88 0.09
N ILE A 29 7.87 8.01 -1.21
CA ILE A 29 7.37 9.15 -1.97
C ILE A 29 5.86 9.13 -2.16
N ARG A 30 5.23 7.95 -2.26
CA ARG A 30 3.76 7.84 -2.30
C ARG A 30 3.12 8.33 -0.99
N TYR A 31 3.72 8.07 0.17
CA TYR A 31 3.25 8.63 1.44
C TYR A 31 3.38 10.15 1.48
N LEU A 32 4.52 10.70 1.02
CA LEU A 32 4.77 12.14 1.00
C LEU A 32 3.82 12.90 0.06
N ILE A 33 3.58 12.36 -1.13
CA ILE A 33 2.61 12.90 -2.09
C ILE A 33 1.22 12.89 -1.46
N LEU A 34 0.80 11.73 -0.94
CA LEU A 34 -0.53 11.58 -0.36
C LEU A 34 -0.74 12.48 0.86
N TYR A 35 0.29 12.66 1.69
CA TYR A 35 0.24 13.60 2.81
C TYR A 35 0.10 15.06 2.36
N LYS A 36 0.89 15.48 1.36
CA LYS A 36 0.89 16.88 0.91
C LYS A 36 -0.36 17.25 0.10
N MET A 37 -0.76 16.37 -0.79
CA MET A 37 -1.78 16.65 -1.81
C MET A 37 -3.14 16.01 -1.49
N GLY A 38 -3.16 14.95 -0.67
CA GLY A 38 -4.32 14.08 -0.55
C GLY A 38 -4.61 13.34 -1.85
N GLY A 39 -5.85 12.89 -1.99
CA GLY A 39 -6.33 12.18 -3.16
C GLY A 39 -6.11 10.67 -3.05
N MET A 40 -5.80 10.03 -4.18
CA MET A 40 -5.62 8.59 -4.30
C MET A 40 -4.28 8.27 -4.96
N TYR A 41 -3.51 7.38 -4.35
CA TYR A 41 -2.33 6.78 -4.95
C TYR A 41 -2.68 5.35 -5.39
N VAL A 42 -2.24 4.98 -6.59
CA VAL A 42 -2.46 3.66 -7.17
C VAL A 42 -1.19 3.23 -7.90
N ASP A 43 -0.73 2.01 -7.64
CA ASP A 43 0.37 1.39 -8.39
C ASP A 43 -0.05 1.16 -9.85
N PHE A 44 0.93 1.21 -10.76
CA PHE A 44 0.66 1.22 -12.20
C PHE A 44 0.04 -0.10 -12.72
N ASP A 45 0.20 -1.18 -11.98
CA ASP A 45 -0.30 -2.52 -12.29
C ASP A 45 -1.67 -2.79 -11.65
N TYR A 46 -2.47 -1.73 -11.44
CA TYR A 46 -3.90 -1.85 -11.19
C TYR A 46 -4.70 -1.67 -12.47
N GLU A 47 -5.72 -2.51 -12.64
CA GLU A 47 -6.80 -2.28 -13.59
C GLU A 47 -8.09 -1.95 -12.84
N CYS A 48 -8.78 -0.90 -13.30
CA CYS A 48 -9.98 -0.37 -12.66
C CYS A 48 -11.20 -0.61 -13.55
N PHE A 49 -12.24 -1.20 -12.98
CA PHE A 49 -13.51 -1.53 -13.66
C PHE A 49 -14.68 -0.68 -13.20
N ALA A 50 -14.58 -0.07 -12.01
CA ALA A 50 -15.66 0.70 -11.41
C ALA A 50 -15.12 1.93 -10.66
N PRO A 51 -15.89 3.05 -10.66
CA PRO A 51 -15.48 4.26 -9.97
C PRO A 51 -15.43 4.07 -8.45
N PHE A 52 -14.52 4.79 -7.78
CA PHE A 52 -14.37 4.78 -6.33
C PHE A 52 -15.21 5.87 -5.62
N ASP A 53 -16.27 6.36 -6.27
CA ASP A 53 -17.06 7.52 -5.83
C ASP A 53 -17.63 7.36 -4.41
N ASP A 54 -18.02 6.14 -4.04
CA ASP A 54 -18.53 5.80 -2.70
C ASP A 54 -17.51 6.09 -1.59
N TYR A 55 -16.23 6.19 -1.93
CA TYR A 55 -15.13 6.45 -1.01
C TYR A 55 -14.71 7.93 -0.98
N LEU A 56 -15.19 8.78 -1.89
CA LEU A 56 -14.80 10.19 -1.95
C LEU A 56 -15.36 11.02 -0.79
N ASN A 57 -16.57 10.71 -0.31
CA ASN A 57 -17.22 11.38 0.83
C ASN A 57 -16.97 10.67 2.16
N ASN A 58 -15.70 10.43 2.48
CA ASN A 58 -15.32 9.54 3.59
C ASN A 58 -15.17 10.21 4.96
N ASN A 59 -15.67 11.44 5.16
CA ASN A 59 -15.54 12.21 6.40
C ASN A 59 -14.08 12.41 6.87
N GLY A 60 -13.14 12.55 5.93
CA GLY A 60 -11.74 12.85 6.23
C GLY A 60 -10.92 11.65 6.70
N LYS A 61 -11.35 10.42 6.37
CA LYS A 61 -10.63 9.19 6.69
C LYS A 61 -9.59 8.84 5.63
N CYS A 62 -8.56 8.09 6.02
CA CYS A 62 -7.68 7.43 5.05
C CYS A 62 -8.10 5.98 4.79
N PHE A 63 -7.76 5.46 3.62
CA PHE A 63 -8.05 4.11 3.17
C PHE A 63 -6.79 3.45 2.62
N PHE A 64 -6.64 2.17 2.91
CA PHE A 64 -5.61 1.31 2.35
C PHE A 64 -6.25 0.03 1.79
N ALA A 65 -5.66 -0.54 0.74
CA ALA A 65 -6.10 -1.83 0.22
C ALA A 65 -5.70 -2.97 1.16
N MET A 66 -6.67 -3.77 1.58
CA MET A 66 -6.40 -5.02 2.28
C MET A 66 -5.68 -5.99 1.36
N GLU A 67 -4.76 -6.76 1.94
CA GLU A 67 -4.17 -7.91 1.28
C GLU A 67 -5.14 -9.10 1.29
N PRO A 68 -5.10 -9.98 0.27
CA PRO A 68 -5.78 -11.26 0.31
C PRO A 68 -5.40 -12.06 1.58
N VAL A 69 -6.34 -12.84 2.11
CA VAL A 69 -6.16 -13.57 3.38
C VAL A 69 -4.97 -14.52 3.33
N GLU A 70 -4.67 -15.05 2.15
CA GLU A 70 -3.54 -15.93 1.88
C GLU A 70 -2.18 -15.24 2.11
N HIS A 71 -2.09 -13.92 1.95
CA HIS A 71 -0.89 -13.13 2.23
C HIS A 71 -0.75 -12.79 3.72
N CYS A 72 -1.80 -12.97 4.53
CA CYS A 72 -1.84 -12.59 5.94
C CYS A 72 -1.16 -13.63 6.88
N GLN A 73 -0.56 -14.70 6.35
CA GLN A 73 0.06 -15.75 7.17
C GLN A 73 1.10 -15.16 8.14
N GLY A 74 0.84 -15.29 9.45
CA GLY A 74 1.71 -14.77 10.52
C GLY A 74 1.29 -13.42 11.13
N PHE A 75 0.17 -12.83 10.70
CA PHE A 75 -0.40 -11.63 11.35
C PHE A 75 -1.63 -12.00 12.18
N GLU A 76 -1.50 -11.93 13.50
CA GLU A 76 -2.46 -12.49 14.47
C GLU A 76 -3.84 -11.79 14.52
N ASN A 77 -3.98 -10.60 13.93
CA ASN A 77 -5.14 -9.73 14.14
C ASN A 77 -6.05 -9.55 12.91
N GLY A 78 -5.84 -10.32 11.83
CA GLY A 78 -6.70 -10.30 10.64
C GLY A 78 -6.66 -9.04 9.79
N ILE A 79 -5.95 -7.99 10.22
CA ILE A 79 -5.74 -6.76 9.46
C ILE A 79 -4.31 -6.76 8.91
N TYR A 80 -4.21 -6.88 7.59
CA TYR A 80 -2.97 -6.75 6.83
C TYR A 80 -3.31 -6.04 5.52
N PHE A 81 -2.60 -4.94 5.26
CA PHE A 81 -2.92 -4.03 4.16
C PHE A 81 -1.64 -3.48 3.54
N ASN A 82 -1.76 -2.97 2.32
CA ASN A 82 -0.63 -2.50 1.53
C ASN A 82 -0.69 -1.01 1.20
N ASN A 83 0.36 -0.57 0.53
CA ASN A 83 0.56 0.78 0.02
C ASN A 83 0.42 0.87 -1.51
N ALA A 84 -0.11 -0.16 -2.16
CA ALA A 84 -0.27 -0.22 -3.61
C ALA A 84 -1.52 0.56 -4.06
N LEU A 85 -2.56 0.60 -3.22
CA LEU A 85 -3.71 1.47 -3.40
C LEU A 85 -4.08 2.14 -2.07
N MET A 86 -4.03 3.46 -2.06
CA MET A 86 -4.26 4.28 -0.87
C MET A 86 -5.07 5.52 -1.22
N MET A 87 -5.87 6.00 -0.27
CA MET A 87 -6.62 7.24 -0.43
C MET A 87 -6.63 8.00 0.88
N SER A 88 -6.46 9.32 0.86
CA SER A 88 -6.41 10.13 2.07
C SER A 88 -6.69 11.60 1.78
N PRO A 89 -7.32 12.36 2.69
CA PRO A 89 -7.22 13.82 2.63
C PRO A 89 -5.77 14.27 2.86
N PRO A 90 -5.39 15.49 2.43
CA PRO A 90 -4.10 16.05 2.77
C PRO A 90 -3.97 16.19 4.30
N CYS A 91 -2.74 16.13 4.80
CA CYS A 91 -2.38 16.28 6.21
C CYS A 91 -3.04 15.26 7.16
N HIS A 92 -3.35 14.05 6.68
CA HIS A 92 -4.02 13.05 7.52
C HIS A 92 -3.12 12.54 8.67
N PRO A 93 -3.60 12.50 9.93
CA PRO A 93 -2.77 12.18 11.10
C PRO A 93 -2.07 10.82 11.05
N PHE A 94 -2.71 9.80 10.46
CA PHE A 94 -2.07 8.49 10.33
C PHE A 94 -0.95 8.50 9.27
N ILE A 95 -1.08 9.29 8.20
CA ILE A 95 -0.03 9.42 7.19
C ILE A 95 1.16 10.21 7.77
N GLU A 96 0.89 11.25 8.57
CA GLU A 96 1.92 11.95 9.34
C GLU A 96 2.67 11.00 10.29
N HIS A 97 1.95 10.10 10.96
CA HIS A 97 2.55 9.10 11.85
C HIS A 97 3.50 8.17 11.10
N ILE A 98 3.14 7.72 9.89
CA ILE A 98 4.01 6.92 9.01
C ILE A 98 5.27 7.72 8.65
N ILE A 99 5.12 8.95 8.17
CA ILE A 99 6.25 9.81 7.78
C ILE A 99 7.17 10.10 8.97
N THR A 100 6.60 10.35 10.15
CA THR A 100 7.36 10.56 11.39
C THR A 100 8.16 9.32 11.75
N TYR A 101 7.55 8.13 11.69
CA TYR A 101 8.25 6.88 11.95
C TYR A 101 9.45 6.67 11.01
N LEU A 102 9.25 6.91 9.70
CA LEU A 102 10.30 6.79 8.69
C LEU A 102 11.48 7.73 8.99
N LYS A 103 11.20 8.96 9.46
CA LYS A 103 12.24 9.94 9.83
C LYS A 103 13.03 9.54 11.08
N THR A 104 12.36 9.01 12.09
CA THR A 104 12.97 8.86 13.43
C THR A 104 13.48 7.46 13.72
N THR A 105 13.13 6.47 12.90
CA THR A 105 13.43 5.06 13.19
C THR A 105 14.41 4.50 12.18
N PRO A 106 15.67 4.24 12.56
CA PRO A 106 16.63 3.62 11.66
C PRO A 106 16.21 2.17 11.35
N PHE A 107 16.43 1.75 10.12
CA PHE A 107 16.18 0.38 9.67
C PHE A 107 17.48 -0.41 9.53
N ILE A 108 17.52 -1.62 10.09
CA ILE A 108 18.65 -2.54 9.97
C ILE A 108 18.33 -3.57 8.88
N TYR A 109 19.12 -3.55 7.81
CA TYR A 109 18.96 -4.48 6.69
C TYR A 109 19.36 -5.89 7.08
N THR A 110 18.51 -6.85 6.76
CA THR A 110 18.71 -8.28 7.00
C THR A 110 19.52 -8.94 5.88
N GLY A 111 19.64 -8.27 4.74
CA GLY A 111 20.23 -8.83 3.52
C GLY A 111 19.22 -9.52 2.60
N ASN A 112 17.98 -9.74 3.08
CA ASN A 112 16.88 -10.23 2.27
C ASN A 112 16.05 -9.04 1.78
N LYS A 113 16.21 -8.65 0.50
CA LYS A 113 15.54 -7.49 -0.11
C LYS A 113 14.03 -7.50 0.14
N PHE A 114 13.35 -8.63 -0.07
CA PHE A 114 11.90 -8.73 0.12
C PHE A 114 11.48 -8.42 1.56
N GLN A 115 12.14 -9.03 2.55
CA GLN A 115 11.86 -8.76 3.97
C GLN A 115 12.24 -7.34 4.40
N ASP A 116 13.33 -6.82 3.84
CA ASP A 116 13.81 -5.47 4.11
C ASP A 116 12.78 -4.44 3.64
N VAL A 117 12.26 -4.56 2.42
CA VAL A 117 11.25 -3.63 1.87
C VAL A 117 9.94 -3.76 2.66
N LEU A 118 9.46 -4.98 2.92
CA LEU A 118 8.23 -5.21 3.69
C LEU A 118 8.27 -4.53 5.05
N SER A 119 9.41 -4.65 5.75
CA SER A 119 9.55 -4.23 7.15
C SER A 119 10.04 -2.80 7.32
N SER A 120 10.53 -2.13 6.27
CA SER A 120 11.06 -0.76 6.35
C SER A 120 10.11 0.30 5.81
N THR A 121 9.49 0.02 4.66
CA THR A 121 8.65 1.00 3.94
C THR A 121 7.29 0.42 3.51
N GLY A 122 7.14 -0.89 3.60
CA GLY A 122 6.03 -1.66 3.05
C GLY A 122 4.89 -2.06 4.00
N PRO A 123 4.03 -2.99 3.54
CA PRO A 123 2.84 -3.51 4.23
C PRO A 123 3.08 -3.95 5.69
N LYS A 124 4.20 -4.63 5.99
CA LYS A 124 4.50 -5.11 7.34
C LYS A 124 4.81 -3.96 8.29
N MET A 125 5.54 -2.95 7.84
CA MET A 125 5.77 -1.72 8.60
C MET A 125 4.46 -0.97 8.85
N LEU A 126 3.66 -0.75 7.80
CA LEU A 126 2.36 -0.08 7.91
C LEU A 126 1.40 -0.78 8.88
N THR A 127 1.27 -2.10 8.75
CA THR A 127 0.42 -2.90 9.63
C THR A 127 0.91 -2.85 11.08
N SER A 128 2.23 -2.86 11.30
CA SER A 128 2.80 -2.67 12.64
C SER A 128 2.45 -1.30 13.23
N LEU A 129 2.56 -0.23 12.45
CA LEU A 129 2.18 1.12 12.91
C LEU A 129 0.68 1.21 13.20
N TYR A 130 -0.17 0.70 12.32
CA TYR A 130 -1.62 0.66 12.54
C TYR A 130 -2.00 -0.05 13.84
N SER A 131 -1.39 -1.21 14.12
CA SER A 131 -1.71 -1.97 15.33
C SER A 131 -1.48 -1.16 16.61
N LYS A 132 -0.42 -0.35 16.62
CA LYS A 132 -0.01 0.52 17.75
C LYS A 132 -0.71 1.89 17.74
N TYR A 133 -1.35 2.27 16.64
CA TYR A 133 -2.03 3.56 16.53
C TYR A 133 -3.33 3.57 17.34
N GLU A 134 -3.51 4.58 18.19
CA GLU A 134 -4.65 4.67 19.11
C GLU A 134 -5.96 4.96 18.37
N ASN A 135 -5.96 5.98 17.52
CA ASN A 135 -7.17 6.42 16.82
C ASN A 135 -7.40 5.62 15.53
N LYS A 136 -7.85 4.38 15.65
CA LYS A 136 -8.17 3.53 14.49
C LYS A 136 -9.43 3.98 13.74
N THR A 137 -10.28 4.83 14.33
CA THR A 137 -11.57 5.24 13.74
C THR A 137 -11.44 6.14 12.51
N ILE A 138 -10.27 6.77 12.32
CA ILE A 138 -9.93 7.59 11.17
C ILE A 138 -9.28 6.80 10.02
N ILE A 139 -9.11 5.48 10.20
CA ILE A 139 -8.46 4.58 9.24
C ILE A 139 -9.48 3.54 8.81
N ASN A 140 -9.76 3.49 7.52
CA ASN A 140 -10.62 2.50 6.90
C ASN A 140 -9.82 1.67 5.87
N PHE A 141 -10.47 0.66 5.32
CA PHE A 141 -9.83 -0.24 4.36
C PHE A 141 -10.73 -0.51 3.16
N PHE A 142 -10.12 -0.67 2.00
CA PHE A 142 -10.77 -1.31 0.86
C PHE A 142 -10.71 -2.82 1.05
N PRO A 143 -11.84 -3.55 1.02
CA PRO A 143 -11.83 -5.00 1.12
C PRO A 143 -11.03 -5.63 -0.02
N ALA A 144 -10.23 -6.66 0.27
CA ALA A 144 -9.40 -7.33 -0.73
C ALA A 144 -10.25 -7.87 -1.90
N GLU A 145 -11.43 -8.43 -1.61
CA GLU A 145 -12.38 -8.90 -2.65
C GLU A 145 -12.86 -7.81 -3.63
N ARG A 146 -12.70 -6.52 -3.28
CA ARG A 146 -13.09 -5.40 -4.15
C ARG A 146 -11.91 -4.81 -4.92
N VAL A 147 -10.68 -4.87 -4.42
CA VAL A 147 -9.54 -4.15 -5.03
C VAL A 147 -8.34 -5.05 -5.37
N SER A 148 -8.25 -6.22 -4.75
CA SER A 148 -7.20 -7.23 -4.96
C SER A 148 -7.81 -8.64 -4.93
N PRO A 149 -8.81 -8.96 -5.76
CA PRO A 149 -9.55 -10.23 -5.69
C PRO A 149 -8.73 -11.46 -6.12
N TRP A 150 -7.60 -11.22 -6.80
CA TRP A 150 -6.72 -12.25 -7.33
C TRP A 150 -5.43 -12.32 -6.54
N LEU A 151 -4.88 -13.53 -6.41
CA LEU A 151 -3.53 -13.79 -5.95
C LEU A 151 -2.54 -13.68 -7.12
N PRO A 152 -1.23 -13.55 -6.87
CA PRO A 152 -0.21 -13.57 -7.93
C PRO A 152 -0.28 -14.82 -8.82
N GLU A 153 -0.70 -15.96 -8.28
CA GLU A 153 -0.94 -17.18 -9.04
C GLU A 153 -2.19 -17.10 -9.93
N ASP A 154 -3.27 -16.48 -9.46
CA ASP A 154 -4.47 -16.25 -10.28
C ASP A 154 -4.14 -15.33 -11.47
N VAL A 155 -3.35 -14.28 -11.23
CA VAL A 155 -2.87 -13.38 -12.29
C VAL A 155 -2.06 -14.14 -13.34
N ARG A 156 -1.14 -15.01 -12.89
CA ARG A 156 -0.35 -15.87 -13.79
C ARG A 156 -1.26 -16.74 -14.65
N HIS A 157 -2.19 -17.44 -14.03
CA HIS A 157 -3.16 -18.29 -14.73
C HIS A 157 -3.96 -17.50 -15.77
N TYR A 158 -4.44 -16.30 -15.42
CA TYR A 158 -5.13 -15.44 -16.37
C TYR A 158 -4.26 -15.02 -17.56
N VAL A 159 -3.04 -14.52 -17.30
CA VAL A 159 -2.12 -14.01 -18.33
C VAL A 159 -1.68 -15.10 -19.31
N TYR A 160 -1.42 -16.31 -18.82
CA TYR A 160 -0.97 -17.44 -19.65
C TYR A 160 -2.12 -18.31 -20.18
N HIS A 161 -3.38 -17.92 -19.93
CA HIS A 161 -4.57 -18.71 -20.27
C HIS A 161 -4.54 -20.14 -19.70
N GLU A 162 -4.03 -20.27 -18.47
CA GLU A 162 -3.95 -21.51 -17.71
C GLU A 162 -5.01 -21.52 -16.59
N GLY A 163 -5.34 -22.70 -16.09
CA GLY A 163 -6.24 -22.85 -14.94
C GLY A 163 -7.74 -22.68 -15.25
N ASP A 164 -8.53 -22.51 -14.19
CA ASP A 164 -10.00 -22.44 -14.25
C ASP A 164 -10.46 -20.98 -14.38
N ILE A 165 -10.63 -20.53 -15.63
CA ILE A 165 -11.05 -19.15 -15.93
C ILE A 165 -12.42 -18.81 -15.31
N VAL A 166 -13.34 -19.77 -15.27
CA VAL A 166 -14.67 -19.55 -14.67
C VAL A 166 -14.55 -19.23 -13.18
N LYS A 167 -13.63 -19.91 -12.48
CA LYS A 167 -13.32 -19.60 -11.07
C LYS A 167 -12.71 -18.20 -10.91
N LEU A 168 -11.86 -17.78 -11.86
CA LEU A 168 -11.25 -16.44 -11.83
C LEU A 168 -12.29 -15.34 -12.07
N GLU A 169 -13.18 -15.51 -13.05
CA GLU A 169 -14.29 -14.58 -13.33
C GLU A 169 -15.22 -14.45 -12.12
N LYS A 170 -15.50 -15.55 -11.41
CA LYS A 170 -16.30 -15.51 -10.20
C LYS A 170 -15.70 -14.63 -9.10
N LYS A 171 -14.36 -14.60 -8.98
CA LYS A 171 -13.67 -13.69 -8.03
C LYS A 171 -13.86 -12.21 -8.41
N LEU A 172 -14.19 -11.91 -9.68
CA LEU A 172 -14.39 -10.56 -10.16
C LEU A 172 -15.82 -10.01 -10.00
N GLU A 173 -16.80 -10.84 -9.64
CA GLU A 173 -18.21 -10.43 -9.53
C GLU A 173 -18.45 -9.22 -8.61
N LYS A 174 -17.59 -9.03 -7.61
CA LYS A 174 -17.64 -7.90 -6.65
C LYS A 174 -16.47 -6.92 -6.79
N ALA A 175 -15.57 -7.18 -7.74
CA ALA A 175 -14.35 -6.42 -7.91
C ALA A 175 -14.64 -5.06 -8.55
N MET A 176 -14.01 -4.03 -8.01
CA MET A 176 -13.93 -2.70 -8.60
C MET A 176 -12.59 -2.48 -9.31
N ALA A 177 -11.57 -3.19 -8.85
CA ALA A 177 -10.24 -3.17 -9.43
C ALA A 177 -9.53 -4.52 -9.21
N ILE A 178 -8.47 -4.75 -9.99
CA ILE A 178 -7.52 -5.85 -9.82
C ILE A 178 -6.14 -5.26 -9.63
N HIS A 179 -5.42 -5.75 -8.62
CA HIS A 179 -3.99 -5.60 -8.51
C HIS A 179 -3.29 -6.79 -9.18
N TYR A 180 -2.43 -6.53 -10.16
CA TYR A 180 -1.73 -7.59 -10.89
C TYR A 180 -0.48 -8.13 -10.18
N PHE A 181 0.04 -7.44 -9.16
CA PHE A 181 1.24 -7.83 -8.43
C PHE A 181 2.47 -8.02 -9.35
N PHE A 182 2.57 -7.23 -10.42
CA PHE A 182 3.72 -7.21 -11.32
C PHE A 182 4.92 -6.44 -10.73
N GLY A 183 4.76 -5.84 -9.54
CA GLY A 183 5.82 -5.17 -8.81
C GLY A 183 7.03 -6.08 -8.49
N SER A 184 8.23 -5.62 -8.85
CA SER A 184 9.49 -6.33 -8.58
C SER A 184 10.04 -6.04 -7.18
N TRP A 185 9.37 -6.55 -6.15
CA TRP A 185 9.95 -6.59 -4.80
C TRP A 185 11.12 -7.60 -4.71
N VAL A 186 11.16 -8.51 -5.67
CA VAL A 186 12.19 -9.52 -5.89
C VAL A 186 13.19 -8.99 -6.89
#